data_AF-F1YK11-F1
#
_entry.id   AF-F1YK11-F1
#
_cell.length_a   1.000
_cell.length_b   1.000
_cell.length_c   1.000
_cell.angle_alpha   90.00
_cell.angle_beta   90.00
_cell.angle_gamma   90.00
#
_symmetry.space_group_name_H-M   'P 1'
#
loop_
_entity.id
_entity.type
_entity.pdbx_description
1 polymer ?
#
loop_
_entity_poly.entity_id
_entity_poly.type
_entity_poly.pdbx_seq_one_letter_code
_entity_poly.pdbx_strand_id
1 'polypeptide(L)'
;MNNWAIVAAAGVLAATIATIAYVRYRQNETVALKRDTDLAVSLRELAGADAVRLAAVDEFETAVYERLFYTRAIGPRVRSAAWALLGAVLSASAVLLLDGGDATVGVVAWAASIVLAIGFTLAAVVYAVLAVYAALTTPRVSFADSYAADSE
;
A
#
# COMPACT_ATOMS: atom_id res chain seq x y z
N MET A 1 33.32 -0.71 18.13
CA MET A 1 32.28 -0.87 17.09
C MET A 1 31.90 0.52 16.59
N ASN A 2 31.89 0.74 15.28
CA ASN A 2 31.62 2.05 14.69
C ASN A 2 30.13 2.41 14.87
N ASN A 3 29.81 3.55 15.50
CA ASN A 3 28.42 3.95 15.81
C ASN A 3 27.50 3.92 14.57
N TRP A 4 28.06 4.18 13.40
CA TRP A 4 27.35 4.12 12.12
C TRP A 4 26.80 2.74 11.74
N ALA A 5 27.50 1.66 12.06
CA ALA A 5 27.03 0.31 11.77
C ALA A 5 25.80 -0.05 12.63
N ILE A 6 25.79 0.39 13.89
CA ILE A 6 24.66 0.20 14.81
C ILE A 6 23.46 1.02 14.33
N VAL A 7 23.67 2.27 13.92
CA VAL A 7 22.61 3.14 13.37
C VAL A 7 22.03 2.54 12.08
N ALA A 8 22.87 2.04 11.18
CA ALA A 8 22.41 1.38 9.95
C ALA A 8 21.57 0.12 10.25
N ALA A 9 22.04 -0.75 11.15
CA ALA A 9 21.30 -1.94 11.57
C ALA A 9 19.95 -1.60 12.21
N ALA A 10 19.91 -0.60 13.10
CA ALA A 10 18.67 -0.11 13.70
C ALA A 10 17.71 0.47 12.65
N GLY A 11 18.23 1.20 11.65
CA GLY A 11 17.45 1.75 10.55
C GLY A 11 16.81 0.65 9.69
N VAL A 12 17.55 -0.40 9.36
CA VAL A 12 17.02 -1.56 8.60
C VAL A 12 15.94 -2.29 9.39
N LEU A 13 16.13 -2.49 10.69
CA LEU A 13 15.11 -3.07 11.57
C LEU A 13 13.85 -2.20 11.62
N ALA A 14 14.01 -0.88 11.81
CA ALA A 14 12.90 0.06 11.82
C ALA A 14 12.12 0.04 10.50
N ALA A 15 12.82 0.04 9.35
CA ALA A 15 12.19 -0.04 8.02
C ALA A 15 11.42 -1.36 7.84
N THR A 16 11.97 -2.47 8.34
CA THR A 16 11.31 -3.78 8.31
C THR A 16 10.01 -3.76 9.11
N ILE A 17 10.08 -3.31 10.37
CA ILE A 17 8.91 -3.22 11.26
C ILE A 17 7.85 -2.28 10.67
N ALA A 18 8.27 -1.11 10.18
CA ALA A 18 7.36 -0.14 9.57
C ALA A 18 6.65 -0.71 8.34
N THR A 19 7.37 -1.43 7.48
CA THR A 19 6.79 -2.07 6.28
C THR A 19 5.77 -3.14 6.67
N ILE A 20 6.10 -3.99 7.64
CA ILE A 20 5.17 -5.02 8.15
C ILE A 20 3.92 -4.37 8.74
N ALA A 21 4.09 -3.37 9.61
CA ALA A 21 3.00 -2.63 10.23
C ALA A 21 2.10 -1.96 9.18
N TYR A 22 2.69 -1.32 8.18
CA TYR A 22 1.99 -0.71 7.06
C TYR A 22 1.15 -1.73 6.28
N VAL A 23 1.75 -2.85 5.89
CA VAL A 23 1.05 -3.90 5.13
C VAL A 23 -0.08 -4.50 5.96
N ARG A 24 0.14 -4.71 7.26
CA ARG A 24 -0.89 -5.23 8.17
C ARG A 24 -2.05 -4.26 8.34
N TYR A 25 -1.75 -2.98 8.52
CA TYR A 25 -2.75 -1.92 8.58
C TYR A 25 -3.61 -1.90 7.31
N ARG A 26 -2.99 -1.96 6.12
CA ARG A 26 -3.69 -2.00 4.83
C ARG A 26 -4.49 -3.28 4.60
N GLN A 27 -4.10 -4.41 5.17
CA GLN A 27 -4.91 -5.63 5.13
C GLN A 27 -6.14 -5.53 6.03
N ASN A 28 -6.01 -4.87 7.18
CA ASN A 28 -7.12 -4.67 8.11
C ASN A 28 -8.15 -3.67 7.58
N GLU A 29 -7.75 -2.75 6.69
CA GLU A 29 -8.65 -1.79 6.04
C GLU A 29 -9.80 -2.50 5.30
N THR A 30 -9.56 -3.67 4.68
CA THR A 30 -10.62 -4.47 4.04
C THR A 30 -11.66 -4.97 5.04
N VAL A 31 -11.25 -5.31 6.27
CA VAL A 31 -12.16 -5.74 7.34
C VAL A 31 -13.00 -4.58 7.84
N ALA A 32 -12.39 -3.39 7.96
CA ALA A 32 -13.11 -2.17 8.29
C ALA A 32 -14.15 -1.82 7.21
N LEU A 33 -13.76 -1.85 5.92
CA LEU A 33 -14.67 -1.58 4.81
C LEU A 33 -15.85 -2.54 4.76
N LYS A 34 -15.63 -3.84 5.03
CA LYS A 34 -16.73 -4.81 5.14
C LYS A 34 -17.72 -4.41 6.24
N ARG A 35 -17.22 -4.04 7.42
CA ARG A 35 -18.05 -3.58 8.54
C ARG A 35 -18.81 -2.30 8.18
N ASP A 36 -18.17 -1.38 7.47
CA ASP A 36 -18.80 -0.13 7.03
C ASP A 36 -19.92 -0.40 6.01
N THR A 37 -19.75 -1.39 5.12
CA THR A 37 -20.83 -1.85 4.21
C THR A 37 -22.00 -2.46 4.98
N ASP A 38 -21.75 -3.32 5.97
CA ASP A 38 -22.80 -3.90 6.81
C ASP A 38 -23.55 -2.81 7.63
N LEU A 39 -22.82 -1.79 8.08
CA LEU A 39 -23.37 -0.63 8.78
C LEU A 39 -24.25 0.22 7.84
N ALA A 40 -23.84 0.44 6.59
CA ALA A 40 -24.64 1.18 5.61
C ALA A 40 -26.02 0.55 5.42
N VAL A 41 -26.07 -0.77 5.25
CA VAL A 41 -27.34 -1.53 5.13
C VAL A 41 -28.22 -1.31 6.36
N SER A 42 -27.63 -1.41 7.56
CA SER A 42 -28.35 -1.21 8.82
C SER A 42 -28.87 0.22 8.99
N LEU A 43 -28.07 1.22 8.59
CA LEU A 43 -28.47 2.62 8.63
C LEU A 43 -29.58 2.93 7.62
N ARG A 44 -29.57 2.28 6.45
CA ARG A 44 -30.61 2.44 5.44
C ARG A 44 -31.95 1.88 5.90
N GLU A 45 -31.94 0.73 6.55
CA GLU A 45 -33.13 0.15 7.20
C GLU A 45 -33.69 1.09 8.28
N LEU A 46 -32.81 1.69 9.11
CA LEU A 46 -33.20 2.64 10.16
C LEU A 46 -33.66 4.01 9.62
N ALA A 47 -33.18 4.42 8.45
CA ALA A 47 -33.58 5.66 7.79
C ALA A 47 -35.03 5.58 7.28
N GLY A 48 -35.48 4.40 6.85
CA GLY A 48 -36.84 4.18 6.37
C GLY A 48 -37.19 5.13 5.22
N ALA A 49 -38.21 5.96 5.40
CA ALA A 49 -38.66 6.96 4.42
C ALA A 49 -38.22 8.40 4.74
N ASP A 50 -37.39 8.61 5.77
CA ASP A 50 -36.89 9.95 6.13
C ASP A 50 -35.84 10.40 5.12
N ALA A 51 -36.20 11.39 4.30
CA ALA A 51 -35.37 11.92 3.22
C ALA A 51 -34.02 12.45 3.71
N VAL A 52 -33.95 13.04 4.91
CA VAL A 52 -32.69 13.61 5.44
C VAL A 52 -31.76 12.48 5.88
N ARG A 53 -32.29 11.44 6.50
CA ARG A 53 -31.51 10.27 6.90
C ARG A 53 -31.02 9.49 5.68
N LEU A 54 -31.85 9.34 4.66
CA LEU A 54 -31.47 8.69 3.41
C LEU A 54 -30.33 9.44 2.72
N ALA A 55 -30.39 10.77 2.64
CA ALA A 55 -29.31 11.57 2.06
C ALA A 55 -27.98 11.40 2.82
N ALA A 56 -28.02 11.31 4.15
CA ALA A 56 -26.82 11.05 4.96
C ALA A 56 -26.26 9.64 4.73
N VAL A 57 -27.13 8.65 4.51
CA VAL A 57 -26.73 7.27 4.18
C VAL A 57 -26.12 7.20 2.77
N ASP A 58 -26.67 7.91 1.79
CA ASP A 58 -26.15 7.97 0.43
C ASP A 58 -24.72 8.55 0.38
N GLU A 59 -24.46 9.61 1.15
CA GLU A 59 -23.12 10.19 1.28
C GLU A 59 -22.14 9.20 1.95
N PHE A 60 -22.60 8.50 3.00
CA PHE A 60 -21.80 7.48 3.67
C PHE A 60 -21.47 6.30 2.73
N GLU A 61 -22.46 5.78 2.02
CA GLU A 61 -22.28 4.71 1.02
C GLU A 61 -21.28 5.14 -0.07
N THR A 62 -21.41 6.37 -0.57
CA THR A 62 -20.50 6.96 -1.56
C THR A 62 -19.05 6.94 -1.06
N ALA A 63 -18.81 7.42 0.16
CA ALA A 63 -17.48 7.40 0.77
C ALA A 63 -16.92 5.98 0.93
N VAL A 64 -17.76 5.00 1.27
CA VAL A 64 -17.36 3.59 1.36
C VAL A 64 -16.98 3.04 -0.02
N TYR A 65 -17.76 3.33 -1.05
CA TYR A 65 -17.47 2.89 -2.42
C TYR A 65 -16.17 3.49 -2.98
N GLU A 66 -15.91 4.78 -2.73
CA GLU A 66 -14.65 5.42 -3.13
C GLU A 66 -13.43 4.73 -2.50
N ARG A 67 -13.50 4.45 -1.19
CA ARG A 67 -12.43 3.76 -0.46
C ARG A 67 -12.28 2.31 -0.93
N LEU A 68 -13.38 1.63 -1.25
CA LEU A 68 -13.35 0.27 -1.81
C LEU A 68 -12.64 0.26 -3.17
N PHE A 69 -12.92 1.23 -4.03
CA PHE A 69 -12.30 1.34 -5.34
C PHE A 69 -10.80 1.62 -5.21
N TYR A 70 -10.41 2.54 -4.33
CA TYR A 70 -9.00 2.80 -4.00
C TYR A 70 -8.30 1.53 -3.50
N THR A 71 -8.92 0.83 -2.54
CA THR A 71 -8.34 -0.36 -1.91
C THR A 71 -8.18 -1.50 -2.91
N ARG A 72 -9.10 -1.63 -3.87
CA ARG A 72 -9.04 -2.65 -4.92
C ARG A 72 -8.01 -2.32 -6.00
N ALA A 73 -7.99 -1.08 -6.49
CA ALA A 73 -7.15 -0.70 -7.62
C ALA A 73 -5.71 -0.36 -7.17
N ILE A 74 -5.55 0.44 -6.13
CA ILE A 74 -4.24 1.01 -5.77
C ILE A 74 -3.57 0.18 -4.66
N GLY A 75 -4.36 -0.29 -3.69
CA GLY A 75 -3.89 -1.00 -2.49
C GLY A 75 -2.92 -2.16 -2.74
N PRO A 76 -3.17 -3.11 -3.67
CA PRO A 76 -2.25 -4.21 -3.94
C PRO A 76 -0.89 -3.72 -4.48
N ARG A 77 -0.90 -2.72 -5.37
CA ARG A 77 0.32 -2.21 -6.02
C ARG A 77 1.21 -1.47 -5.02
N VAL A 78 0.63 -0.66 -4.15
CA VAL A 78 1.40 0.04 -3.10
C VAL A 78 2.01 -0.95 -2.10
N ARG A 79 1.28 -2.01 -1.73
CA ARG A 79 1.83 -3.07 -0.87
C ARG A 79 3.00 -3.80 -1.54
N SER A 80 2.88 -4.15 -2.82
CA SER A 80 3.98 -4.76 -3.57
C SER A 80 5.18 -3.83 -3.70
N ALA A 81 4.96 -2.53 -3.93
CA ALA A 81 6.03 -1.53 -3.95
C ALA A 81 6.75 -1.44 -2.60
N ALA A 82 6.00 -1.44 -1.48
CA ALA A 82 6.58 -1.39 -0.14
C ALA A 82 7.45 -2.61 0.16
N TRP A 83 6.98 -3.82 -0.17
CA TRP A 83 7.77 -5.04 -0.03
C TRP A 83 9.00 -5.06 -0.92
N ALA A 84 8.88 -4.62 -2.16
CA ALA A 84 10.00 -4.54 -3.08
C ALA A 84 11.06 -3.54 -2.58
N LEU A 85 10.63 -2.38 -2.05
CA LEU A 85 11.54 -1.40 -1.48
C LEU A 85 12.26 -1.94 -0.24
N LEU A 86 11.57 -2.67 0.63
CA LEU A 86 12.22 -3.34 1.76
C LEU A 86 13.24 -4.39 1.28
N GLY A 87 12.90 -5.20 0.27
CA GLY A 87 13.81 -6.15 -0.36
C GLY A 87 15.06 -5.47 -0.92
N ALA A 88 14.92 -4.29 -1.53
CA ALA A 88 16.03 -3.50 -2.02
C ALA A 88 16.95 -3.01 -0.90
N VAL A 89 16.37 -2.49 0.20
CA VAL A 89 17.14 -2.04 1.38
C VAL A 89 17.91 -3.18 2.02
N LEU A 90 17.27 -4.35 2.19
CA LEU A 90 17.92 -5.53 2.76
C LEU A 90 19.04 -6.05 1.88
N SER A 91 18.80 -6.15 0.56
CA SER A 91 19.80 -6.62 -0.39
C SER A 91 20.98 -5.65 -0.50
N ALA A 92 20.73 -4.34 -0.54
CA ALA A 92 21.79 -3.33 -0.52
C ALA A 92 22.60 -3.37 0.77
N SER A 93 21.95 -3.60 1.92
CA SER A 93 22.64 -3.79 3.19
C SER A 93 23.53 -5.04 3.17
N ALA A 94 23.07 -6.14 2.55
CA ALA A 94 23.85 -7.35 2.39
C ALA A 94 25.08 -7.14 1.50
N VAL A 95 24.99 -6.35 0.42
CA VAL A 95 26.15 -5.99 -0.42
C VAL A 95 27.23 -5.31 0.42
N LEU A 96 26.85 -4.36 1.28
CA LEU A 96 27.80 -3.64 2.13
C LEU A 96 28.44 -4.53 3.21
N LEU A 97 27.72 -5.54 3.69
CA LEU A 97 28.19 -6.46 4.74
C LEU A 97 29.09 -7.58 4.20
N LEU A 98 28.89 -7.99 2.95
CA LEU A 98 29.63 -9.08 2.33
C LEU A 98 30.84 -8.61 1.52
N ASP A 99 31.03 -7.30 1.39
CA ASP A 99 32.15 -6.71 0.67
C ASP A 99 33.50 -7.06 1.32
N GLY A 100 34.50 -7.37 0.49
CA GLY A 100 35.87 -7.70 0.94
C GLY A 100 36.07 -9.12 1.49
N GLY A 101 35.12 -10.04 1.34
CA GLY A 101 35.29 -11.44 1.73
C GLY A 101 35.91 -12.32 0.63
N ASP A 102 37.04 -12.97 0.92
CA ASP A 102 37.74 -13.84 -0.05
C ASP A 102 37.18 -15.27 -0.15
N ALA A 103 36.31 -15.66 0.78
CA ALA A 103 35.68 -16.99 0.74
C ALA A 103 34.73 -17.10 -0.46
N THR A 104 34.82 -18.18 -1.24
CA THR A 104 33.97 -18.41 -2.43
C THR A 104 32.48 -18.22 -2.14
N VAL A 105 32.01 -18.69 -0.97
CA VAL A 105 30.62 -18.52 -0.53
C VAL A 105 30.27 -17.04 -0.34
N GLY A 106 31.19 -16.23 0.21
CA GLY A 106 31.02 -14.80 0.40
C GLY A 106 30.92 -14.05 -0.94
N VAL A 107 31.78 -14.37 -1.90
CA VAL A 107 31.76 -13.77 -3.25
C VAL A 107 30.44 -14.08 -3.97
N VAL A 108 29.97 -15.33 -3.92
CA VAL A 108 28.69 -15.72 -4.53
C VAL A 108 27.51 -15.00 -3.86
N ALA A 109 27.49 -14.94 -2.52
CA ALA A 109 26.44 -14.25 -1.78
C ALA A 109 26.43 -12.74 -2.04
N TRP A 110 27.60 -12.12 -2.15
CA TRP A 110 27.76 -10.71 -2.50
C TRP A 110 27.20 -10.43 -3.90
N ALA A 111 27.61 -11.22 -4.90
CA ALA A 111 27.12 -11.09 -6.27
C ALA A 111 25.59 -11.29 -6.35
N ALA A 112 25.04 -12.30 -5.66
CA ALA A 112 23.60 -12.51 -5.58
C ALA A 112 22.87 -11.32 -4.93
N SER A 113 23.45 -10.71 -3.89
CA SER A 113 22.88 -9.55 -3.22
C SER A 113 22.81 -8.33 -4.14
N ILE A 114 23.80 -8.13 -5.03
CA ILE A 114 23.75 -7.08 -6.06
C ILE A 114 22.57 -7.31 -7.01
N VAL A 115 22.44 -8.53 -7.53
CA VAL A 115 21.35 -8.88 -8.46
C VAL A 115 19.99 -8.66 -7.81
N LEU A 116 19.84 -9.10 -6.55
CA LEU A 116 18.61 -8.88 -5.78
C LEU A 116 18.34 -7.39 -5.53
N ALA A 117 19.35 -6.59 -5.17
CA ALA A 117 19.19 -5.16 -4.95
C ALA A 117 18.68 -4.46 -6.21
N ILE A 118 19.25 -4.78 -7.38
CA ILE A 118 18.81 -4.24 -8.67
C ILE A 118 17.36 -4.68 -8.95
N GLY A 119 17.08 -5.97 -8.85
CA GLY A 119 15.76 -6.55 -9.15
C GLY A 119 14.65 -5.97 -8.27
N PHE A 120 14.89 -5.88 -6.95
CA PHE A 120 13.95 -5.30 -6.01
C PHE A 120 13.75 -3.79 -6.20
N THR A 121 14.82 -3.06 -6.53
CA THR A 121 14.72 -1.62 -6.83
C THR A 121 13.86 -1.40 -8.07
N LEU A 122 14.10 -2.15 -9.15
CA LEU A 122 13.28 -2.09 -10.36
C LEU A 122 11.82 -2.46 -10.07
N ALA A 123 11.59 -3.53 -9.32
CA ALA A 123 10.24 -3.93 -8.92
C ALA A 123 9.52 -2.83 -8.10
N ALA A 124 10.22 -2.18 -7.17
CA ALA A 124 9.68 -1.10 -6.37
C ALA A 124 9.24 0.08 -7.25
N VAL A 125 10.08 0.47 -8.21
CA VAL A 125 9.76 1.53 -9.19
C VAL A 125 8.56 1.13 -10.05
N VAL A 126 8.56 -0.08 -10.62
CA VAL A 126 7.45 -0.56 -11.46
C VAL A 126 6.13 -0.56 -10.69
N TYR A 127 6.09 -1.12 -9.48
CA TYR A 127 4.87 -1.14 -8.68
C TYR A 127 4.44 0.26 -8.23
N ALA A 128 5.38 1.15 -7.95
CA ALA A 128 5.07 2.55 -7.65
C ALA A 128 4.45 3.26 -8.86
N VAL A 129 5.04 3.10 -10.05
CA VAL A 129 4.51 3.66 -11.31
C VAL A 129 3.12 3.09 -11.60
N LEU A 130 2.92 1.78 -11.46
CA LEU A 130 1.61 1.16 -11.64
C LEU A 130 0.58 1.67 -10.62
N ALA A 131 0.99 1.95 -9.38
CA ALA A 131 0.12 2.52 -8.37
C ALA A 131 -0.28 3.96 -8.70
N VAL A 132 0.68 4.78 -9.16
CA VAL A 132 0.42 6.16 -9.61
C VAL A 132 -0.45 6.16 -10.85
N TYR A 133 -0.14 5.33 -11.85
CA TYR A 133 -0.96 5.18 -13.04
C TYR A 133 -2.40 4.78 -12.67
N ALA A 134 -2.57 3.76 -11.82
CA ALA A 134 -3.89 3.38 -11.33
C ALA A 134 -4.59 4.54 -10.60
N ALA A 135 -3.87 5.35 -9.81
CA ALA A 135 -4.45 6.52 -9.15
C ALA A 135 -4.88 7.63 -10.12
N LEU A 136 -4.19 7.77 -11.26
CA LEU A 136 -4.49 8.77 -12.29
C LEU A 136 -5.58 8.32 -13.26
N THR A 137 -5.61 7.03 -13.60
CA THR A 137 -6.55 6.50 -14.62
C THR A 137 -7.77 5.82 -14.05
N THR A 138 -7.80 5.59 -12.73
CA THR A 138 -9.05 5.19 -12.07
C THR A 138 -10.03 6.34 -12.27
N PRO A 139 -11.13 6.14 -13.01
CA PRO A 139 -12.16 7.14 -13.09
C PRO A 139 -12.60 7.38 -11.66
N ARG A 140 -12.37 8.60 -11.16
CA ARG A 140 -13.20 9.10 -10.08
C ARG A 140 -14.54 9.20 -10.77
N VAL A 141 -15.39 8.18 -10.61
CA VAL A 141 -16.81 8.32 -10.94
C VAL A 141 -17.23 9.46 -10.04
N SER A 142 -17.16 10.66 -10.60
CA SER A 142 -17.56 11.85 -9.90
C SER A 142 -19.05 11.66 -9.84
N PHE A 143 -19.56 11.32 -8.65
CA PHE A 143 -20.99 11.41 -8.43
C PHE A 143 -21.48 12.83 -8.73
N ALA A 144 -20.59 13.82 -8.83
CA ALA A 144 -20.86 15.14 -9.39
C ALA A 144 -21.45 15.10 -10.82
N ASP A 145 -21.02 14.21 -11.70
CA ASP A 145 -21.65 14.05 -13.03
C ASP A 145 -23.04 13.40 -12.92
N SER A 146 -23.22 12.48 -11.96
CA SER A 146 -24.53 11.85 -11.67
C SER A 146 -25.52 12.84 -11.06
N TYR A 147 -25.09 13.70 -10.14
CA TYR A 147 -25.91 14.74 -9.52
C TYR A 147 -26.19 15.91 -10.47
N ALA A 148 -25.32 16.15 -11.46
CA ALA A 148 -25.59 17.12 -12.52
C ALA A 148 -26.68 16.62 -13.48
N ALA A 149 -26.71 15.33 -13.79
CA ALA A 149 -27.72 14.72 -14.66
C ALA A 149 -29.14 14.73 -14.06
N ASP A 150 -29.28 14.74 -12.74
CA ASP A 150 -30.58 14.87 -12.04
C ASP A 150 -31.05 16.34 -11.91
N SER A 151 -30.24 17.31 -12.33
CA SER A 151 -30.55 18.75 -12.25
C SER A 151 -30.96 19.41 -13.57
N GLU A 152 -31.09 18.63 -14.65
CA GLU A 152 -31.76 18.99 -15.91
C GLU A 152 -33.16 18.36 -16.00
#